data_AF-A0A381WP08-F1
#
_entry.id   AF-A0A381WP08-F1
#
_cell.length_a   1.000
_cell.length_b   1.000
_cell.length_c   1.000
_cell.angle_alpha   90.00
_cell.angle_beta   90.00
_cell.angle_gamma   90.00
#
_symmetry.space_group_name_H-M   'P 1'
#
loop_
_entity.id
_entity.type
_entity.pdbx_description
1 polymer ?
#
loop_
_entity_poly.entity_id
_entity_poly.type
_entity_poly.pdbx_seq_one_letter_code
_entity_poly.pdbx_strand_id
1 'polypeptide(L)' 'VPPKIGDKIVHYEPYFDRESKGKVVEVLSSQFVYETKDGQTRYCLFKEDWNPTD' A
#
# COMPACT_ATOMS: atom_id res chain seq x y z
N VAL A 1 10.09 -6.60 -5.22
CA VAL A 1 9.10 -7.47 -5.90
C VAL A 1 7.82 -6.65 -6.02
N PRO A 2 7.17 -6.56 -7.18
CA PRO A 2 5.90 -5.84 -7.29
C PRO A 2 4.85 -6.47 -6.37
N PRO A 3 3.96 -5.67 -5.76
CA PRO A 3 2.92 -6.20 -4.90
C PRO A 3 1.91 -7.01 -5.71
N LYS A 4 1.30 -7.99 -5.07
CA LYS A 4 0.23 -8.81 -5.63
C LYS A 4 -1.07 -8.54 -4.91
N ILE A 5 -2.19 -8.73 -5.60
CA ILE A 5 -3.52 -8.71 -4.98
C ILE A 5 -3.51 -9.74 -3.84
N GLY A 6 -3.86 -9.28 -2.64
CA GLY A 6 -3.87 -10.09 -1.43
C GLY A 6 -2.71 -9.83 -0.47
N ASP A 7 -1.60 -9.25 -0.93
CA ASP A 7 -0.45 -8.94 -0.09
C ASP A 7 -0.83 -7.94 1.00
N LYS A 8 -0.30 -8.13 2.21
CA LYS A 8 -0.33 -7.10 3.24
C LYS A 8 0.90 -6.21 3.11
N ILE A 9 0.70 -4.92 3.28
CA ILE A 9 1.76 -3.91 3.14
C ILE A 9 1.71 -2.89 4.27
N VAL A 10 2.85 -2.26 4.48
CA VAL A 10 2.99 -0.99 5.19
C VAL A 10 3.45 0.07 4.20
N HIS A 11 2.78 1.22 4.15
CA HIS A 11 3.12 2.40 3.35
C HIS A 11 3.41 3.54 4.32
N TYR A 12 4.61 4.10 4.26
CA TYR A 12 4.99 5.30 4.97
C TYR A 12 4.92 6.51 4.04
N GLU A 13 4.23 7.56 4.48
CA GLU A 13 4.09 8.83 3.76
C GLU A 13 4.86 9.93 4.51
N PRO A 14 6.15 10.19 4.18
CA PRO A 14 7.02 11.04 4.98
C PRO A 14 6.52 12.49 5.13
N TYR A 15 5.89 13.03 4.09
CA TYR A 15 5.33 14.39 4.11
C TYR A 15 4.20 14.58 5.13
N PHE A 16 3.54 13.49 5.52
CA PHE A 16 2.45 13.49 6.50
C PHE A 16 2.86 12.86 7.84
N ASP A 17 4.11 12.40 7.95
CA ASP A 17 4.61 11.56 9.05
C ASP A 17 3.61 10.46 9.45
N ARG A 18 3.15 9.72 8.43
CA ARG A 18 2.05 8.77 8.57
C ARG A 18 2.43 7.39 8.07
N GLU A 19 2.21 6.39 8.91
CA GLU A 19 2.26 4.97 8.52
C GLU A 19 0.83 4.46 8.28
N SER A 20 0.63 3.67 7.23
CA SER A 20 -0.65 3.02 6.94
C SER A 20 -0.45 1.58 6.52
N LYS A 21 -1.29 0.70 7.07
CA LYS A 21 -1.26 -0.74 6.81
C LYS A 21 -2.53 -1.16 6.11
N GLY A 22 -2.41 -2.09 5.17
CA GLY A 22 -3.57 -2.64 4.51
C GLY A 22 -3.26 -3.80 3.59
N LYS A 23 -4.31 -4.25 2.90
CA LYS A 23 -4.27 -5.37 1.96
C LYS A 23 -4.42 -4.85 0.54
N VAL A 24 -3.55 -5.27 -0.36
CA VAL A 24 -3.61 -4.90 -1.77
C VAL A 24 -4.87 -5.50 -2.41
N VAL A 25 -5.69 -4.65 -3.02
CA VAL A 25 -6.96 -5.04 -3.67
C VAL A 25 -6.91 -4.87 -5.19
N GLU A 26 -6.02 -4.02 -5.70
CA GLU A 26 -5.83 -3.78 -7.12
C GLU A 26 -4.36 -3.45 -7.43
N VAL A 27 -3.85 -3.97 -8.55
CA VAL A 27 -2.51 -3.63 -9.06
C VAL A 27 -2.68 -2.97 -10.41
N LEU A 28 -2.21 -1.72 -10.51
CA LEU A 28 -2.22 -0.91 -11.71
C LEU A 28 -0.79 -0.82 -12.26
N SER A 29 -0.62 -0.18 -13.43
CA SER A 29 0.68 -0.11 -14.14
C SER A 29 1.86 0.29 -13.24
N SER A 30 1.81 1.46 -12.59
CA SER A 30 2.91 1.99 -11.78
C SER A 30 2.58 2.14 -10.29
N GLN A 31 1.40 1.68 -9.88
CA GLN A 31 0.85 1.87 -8.54
C GLN A 31 -0.05 0.71 -8.16
N PHE A 32 -0.42 0.63 -6.89
CA PHE A 32 -1.39 -0.31 -6.38
C PHE A 32 -2.38 0.37 -5.44
N VAL A 33 -3.54 -0.25 -5.27
CA VAL A 33 -4.58 0.17 -4.33
C VAL A 33 -4.61 -0.83 -3.19
N TYR A 34 -4.70 -0.33 -1.96
CA TYR A 34 -4.86 -1.15 -0.78
C TYR A 34 -5.96 -0.62 0.14
N GLU A 35 -6.62 -1.53 0.84
CA GLU A 35 -7.63 -1.20 1.84
C GLU A 35 -7.06 -1.35 3.24
N THR A 36 -7.25 -0.33 4.07
CA THR A 36 -6.88 -0.38 5.48
C THR A 36 -7.93 -1.14 6.29
N LYS A 37 -7.58 -1.53 7.52
CA LYS A 37 -8.51 -2.19 8.45
C LYS A 37 -9.77 -1.36 8.73
N ASP A 38 -9.65 -0.04 8.64
CA ASP A 38 -10.75 0.90 8.91
C ASP A 38 -11.60 1.19 7.66
N GLY A 39 -11.40 0.44 6.57
CA GLY A 39 -12.17 0.55 5.34
C GLY A 39 -11.77 1.72 4.43
N GLN A 40 -10.60 2.33 4.65
CA GLN A 40 -10.10 3.38 3.77
C GLN A 40 -9.41 2.77 2.55
N THR A 41 -9.76 3.26 1.36
CA THR A 41 -9.03 2.98 0.13
C THR A 41 -7.84 3.93 0.01
N ARG A 42 -6.66 3.39 -0.28
CA ARG A 42 -5.42 4.14 -0.43
C ARG A 42 -4.66 3.72 -1.68
N TYR A 43 -3.89 4.66 -2.21
CA TYR A 43 -3.08 4.49 -3.42
C TYR A 43 -1.60 4.58 -3.02
N CYS A 44 -0.76 3.77 -3.66
CA CYS A 44 0.69 3.82 -3.47
C CYS A 44 1.41 3.54 -4.79
N LEU A 45 2.32 4.43 -5.18
CA LEU A 45 3.20 4.22 -6.32
C LEU A 45 4.29 3.22 -5.94
N PHE A 46 4.76 2.40 -6.90
CA PHE A 46 5.82 1.44 -6.63
C PHE A 46 7.14 2.08 -6.15
N LYS A 47 7.34 3.37 -6.44
CA LYS A 47 8.51 4.16 -6.06
C LYS A 47 8.39 4.86 -4.70
N GLU A 48 7.22 4.80 -4.06
CA GLU A 48 7.03 5.36 -2.71
C GLU A 48 7.61 4.43 -1.64
N ASP A 49 7.58 4.87 -0.39
CA ASP A 49 8.10 4.09 0.74
C ASP A 49 7.06 3.09 1.22
N TRP A 50 7.19 1.85 0.76
CA TRP A 50 6.33 0.75 1.19
C TRP A 50 7.09 -0.55 1.28
N ASN A 51 6.63 -1.45 2.15
CA ASN A 51 7.19 -2.78 2.33
C ASN A 51 6.09 -3.82 2.50
N PRO A 52 6.27 -5.05 1.98
CA PRO A 52 5.38 -6.16 2.30
C PRO A 52 5.50 -6.54 3.78
N THR A 53 4.39 -7.01 4.35
CA THR A 53 4.32 -7.55 5.72
C THR A 53 3.73 -8.95 5.68
N ASP A 54 4.15 -9.82 6.60
CA ASP A 54 3.62 -11.20 6.72
C ASP A 54 2.09 -11.26 6.94
#